data_AF-A0AAP2DSX9-F1
#
_entry.id   AF-A0AAP2DSX9-F1
#
_cell.length_a   1.000
_cell.length_b   1.000
_cell.length_c   1.000
_cell.angle_alpha   90.00
_cell.angle_beta   90.00
_cell.angle_gamma   90.00
#
_symmetry.space_group_name_H-M   'P 1'
#
loop_
_entity.id
_entity.type
_entity.pdbx_description
1 polymer ?
#
loop_
_entity_poly.entity_id
_entity_poly.type
_entity_poly.pdbx_seq_one_letter_code
_entity_poly.pdbx_strand_id
1 'polypeptide(L)'
;MQLMSLLFDRSLQKNYTQSNDQLVCNGKTIPVVNEISGLVENDNDASAFGAQWKAYRQTQLDSYTGHSIMENRMARCFGEGFDKLTARWRWKVYR
;
A
#
# COMPACT_ATOMS: atom_id res chain seq x y z
N MET A 1 -28.01 -0.93 18.45
CA MET A 1 -26.71 -1.24 17.82
C MET A 1 -26.25 -0.01 17.07
N GLN A 2 -25.16 0.61 17.52
CA GLN A 2 -24.67 1.87 16.98
C GLN A 2 -23.68 1.55 15.85
N LEU A 3 -24.08 1.82 14.59
CA LEU A 3 -23.22 1.68 13.42
C LEU A 3 -22.05 2.66 13.54
N MET A 4 -20.84 2.15 13.78
CA MET A 4 -19.63 2.96 13.74
C MET A 4 -19.38 3.38 12.30
N SER A 5 -19.60 4.65 11.98
CA SER A 5 -19.16 5.23 10.71
C SER A 5 -17.63 5.31 10.71
N LEU A 6 -16.96 4.40 10.00
CA LEU A 6 -15.50 4.33 9.89
C LEU A 6 -14.91 5.36 8.91
N LEU A 7 -15.75 5.97 8.07
CA LEU A 7 -15.32 6.87 7.00
C LEU A 7 -15.78 8.31 7.25
N PHE A 8 -14.82 9.24 7.22
CA PHE A 8 -15.02 10.66 7.47
C PHE A 8 -14.61 11.49 6.24
N ASP A 9 -15.50 12.35 5.76
CA ASP A 9 -15.16 13.36 4.75
C ASP A 9 -14.53 14.57 5.45
N ARG A 10 -13.22 14.74 5.25
CA ARG A 10 -12.47 15.87 5.82
C ARG A 10 -12.93 17.23 5.29
N SER A 11 -13.37 17.30 4.02
CA SER A 11 -13.81 18.55 3.39
C SER A 11 -15.16 19.00 3.92
N LEU A 12 -16.06 18.07 4.22
CA LEU A 12 -17.40 18.36 4.71
C LEU A 12 -17.52 18.31 6.24
N GLN A 13 -16.47 17.87 6.92
CA GLN A 13 -16.44 17.57 8.36
C GLN A 13 -17.61 16.70 8.81
N LYS A 14 -17.96 15.69 8.00
CA LYS A 14 -19.11 14.82 8.22
C LYS A 14 -18.73 13.37 8.02
N ASN A 15 -19.34 12.51 8.82
CA ASN A 15 -19.24 11.07 8.66
C ASN A 15 -20.11 10.60 7.48
N TYR A 16 -19.65 9.57 6.79
CA TYR A 16 -20.51 8.82 5.89
C TYR A 16 -21.49 7.97 6.71
N THR A 17 -22.74 7.92 6.26
CA THR A 17 -23.74 6.99 6.80
C THR A 17 -23.85 5.77 5.90
N GLN A 18 -23.86 4.59 6.49
CA GLN A 18 -24.07 3.35 5.72
C GLN A 18 -25.57 3.18 5.43
N SER A 19 -25.89 3.01 4.15
CA SER A 19 -27.21 2.67 3.67
C SER A 19 -27.07 1.49 2.70
N ASN A 20 -27.45 0.30 3.14
CA ASN A 20 -27.21 -0.97 2.42
C ASN A 20 -25.71 -1.14 2.08
N ASP A 21 -25.42 -1.45 0.82
CA ASP A 21 -24.05 -1.62 0.27
C ASP A 21 -23.43 -0.30 -0.21
N GLN A 22 -23.87 0.83 0.35
CA GLN A 22 -23.38 2.15 -0.05
C GLN A 22 -23.12 3.05 1.16
N LEU A 23 -22.07 3.87 1.07
CA LEU A 23 -21.77 4.94 2.00
C LEU A 23 -22.23 6.26 1.39
N VAL A 24 -23.13 6.95 2.09
CA VAL A 24 -23.73 8.20 1.62
C VAL A 24 -23.21 9.37 2.47
N CYS A 25 -22.76 10.44 1.83
CA CYS A 25 -22.51 11.70 2.50
C CYS A 25 -22.83 12.88 1.56
N ASN A 26 -23.82 13.70 1.92
CA ASN A 26 -24.15 14.96 1.23
C ASN A 26 -24.26 14.84 -0.31
N GLY A 27 -24.95 13.80 -0.80
CA GLY A 27 -25.14 13.53 -2.23
C GLY A 27 -24.00 12.76 -2.92
N LYS A 28 -22.87 12.53 -2.23
CA LYS A 28 -21.85 11.58 -2.67
C LYS A 28 -22.23 10.18 -2.21
N THR A 29 -22.02 9.21 -3.11
CA THR A 29 -22.37 7.82 -2.86
C THR A 29 -21.20 6.95 -3.24
N ILE A 30 -20.71 6.16 -2.29
CA ILE A 30 -19.54 5.29 -2.46
C ILE A 30 -20.03 3.84 -2.35
N PRO A 31 -19.81 2.99 -3.36
CA PRO A 31 -20.18 1.59 -3.29
C PRO A 31 -19.27 0.85 -2.30
N VAL A 32 -19.86 -0.07 -1.54
CA VAL A 32 -19.16 -1.05 -0.72
C VAL A 32 -19.24 -2.38 -1.46
N VAL A 33 -18.10 -2.91 -1.88
CA VAL A 33 -17.99 -4.19 -2.59
C VAL A 33 -17.13 -5.12 -1.74
N ASN A 34 -17.65 -6.29 -1.37
CA ASN A 34 -16.97 -7.26 -0.51
C ASN A 34 -16.45 -6.65 0.81
N GLU A 35 -17.28 -5.84 1.49
CA GLU A 35 -16.92 -5.11 2.72
C GLU A 35 -15.81 -4.04 2.55
N ILE A 36 -15.34 -3.80 1.32
CA ILE A 36 -14.34 -2.78 1.00
C ILE A 36 -15.06 -1.60 0.34
N SER A 37 -14.90 -0.41 0.91
CA SER A 37 -15.39 0.82 0.29
C SER A 37 -14.50 1.21 -0.90
N GLY A 38 -15.12 1.33 -2.08
CA GLY A 38 -14.45 1.79 -3.29
C GLY A 38 -14.20 3.30 -3.25
N LEU A 39 -13.23 3.74 -2.45
CA LEU A 39 -12.86 5.16 -2.29
C LEU A 39 -12.21 5.76 -3.55
N VAL A 40 -11.93 4.92 -4.53
CA VAL A 40 -11.20 5.24 -5.74
C VAL A 40 -12.04 4.74 -6.92
N GLU A 41 -12.12 5.55 -7.98
CA GLU A 41 -12.75 5.14 -9.23
C GLU A 41 -12.08 3.85 -9.75
N ASN A 42 -12.86 2.96 -10.39
CA ASN A 42 -12.40 1.62 -10.83
C ASN A 42 -11.12 1.64 -11.68
N ASP A 43 -10.78 2.79 -12.26
CA ASP A 43 -9.60 2.99 -13.08
C ASP A 43 -8.74 4.11 -12.47
N ASN A 44 -8.08 3.86 -11.32
CA ASN A 44 -7.17 4.86 -10.78
C ASN A 44 -6.00 4.35 -9.92
N ASP A 45 -5.00 5.23 -9.88
CA ASP A 45 -3.72 5.30 -9.14
C ASP A 45 -2.79 4.08 -9.29
N ALA A 46 -3.25 2.88 -8.92
CA ALA A 46 -2.45 1.66 -8.97
C ALA A 46 -2.01 1.29 -10.40
N SER A 47 -2.81 1.65 -11.42
CA SER A 47 -2.48 1.43 -12.83
C SER A 47 -1.23 2.20 -13.26
N ALA A 48 -1.05 3.44 -12.79
CA ALA A 48 0.11 4.28 -13.08
C ALA A 48 1.38 3.77 -12.37
N PHE A 49 1.27 3.32 -11.12
CA PHE A 49 2.39 2.70 -10.40
C PHE A 49 2.88 1.41 -11.08
N GLY A 50 1.96 0.63 -11.66
CA GLY A 50 2.30 -0.58 -12.40
C GLY A 50 3.23 -0.33 -13.59
N ALA A 51 3.02 0.75 -14.35
CA ALA A 51 3.87 1.11 -15.48
C ALA A 51 5.29 1.50 -15.01
N GLN A 52 5.39 2.31 -13.95
CA GLN A 52 6.67 2.71 -13.38
C GLN A 52 7.44 1.51 -12.81
N TRP A 53 6.76 0.60 -12.12
CA TRP A 53 7.38 -0.62 -11.58
C TRP A 53 7.91 -1.54 -12.66
N LYS A 54 7.21 -1.65 -13.80
CA LYS A 54 7.69 -2.43 -14.96
C LYS A 54 8.93 -1.80 -15.59
N ALA A 55 8.92 -0.48 -15.78
CA ALA A 55 10.01 0.25 -16.43
C ALA A 55 11.30 0.28 -15.58
N TYR A 56 11.18 0.46 -14.27
CA TYR A 56 12.31 0.69 -13.36
C TYR A 56 12.54 -0.47 -12.37
N ARG A 57 12.12 -1.69 -12.71
CA ARG A 57 12.23 -2.86 -11.82
C ARG A 57 13.65 -3.14 -11.32
N GLN A 58 14.65 -2.82 -12.14
CA GLN A 58 16.06 -3.09 -11.83
C GLN A 58 16.68 -2.05 -10.89
N THR A 59 16.15 -0.82 -10.86
CA THR A 59 16.63 0.26 -10.00
C THR A 59 16.43 -0.03 -8.50
N GLN A 60 15.53 -0.95 -8.18
CA GLN A 60 15.27 -1.39 -6.80
C GLN A 60 16.15 -2.58 -6.40
N LEU A 61 16.95 -3.15 -7.30
CA LEU A 61 17.81 -4.29 -7.01
C LEU A 61 19.23 -3.81 -6.69
N ASP A 62 19.64 -4.06 -5.45
CA ASP A 62 21.00 -3.78 -4.97
C ASP A 62 22.05 -4.48 -5.85
N SER A 63 21.76 -5.70 -6.34
CA SER A 63 22.66 -6.45 -7.24
C SER A 63 22.85 -5.80 -8.62
N TYR A 64 21.90 -4.99 -9.07
CA TYR A 64 21.98 -4.31 -10.35
C TYR A 64 22.52 -2.89 -10.23
N THR A 65 22.24 -2.23 -9.10
CA THR A 65 22.61 -0.82 -8.88
C THR A 65 23.91 -0.65 -8.08
N GLY A 66 24.37 -1.69 -7.38
CA GLY A 66 25.51 -1.62 -6.46
C GLY A 66 25.25 -0.82 -5.19
N HIS A 67 24.03 -0.33 -4.98
CA HIS A 67 23.62 0.33 -3.74
C HIS A 67 23.10 -0.70 -2.73
N SER A 68 23.12 -0.39 -1.43
CA SER A 68 22.62 -1.26 -0.35
C SER A 68 21.21 -0.87 0.11
N ILE A 69 20.34 -0.44 -0.82
CA ILE A 69 19.01 0.10 -0.49
C ILE A 69 18.13 -0.97 0.14
N MET A 70 18.10 -2.17 -0.42
CA MET A 70 17.30 -3.29 0.07
C MET A 70 17.88 -3.90 1.33
N GLU A 71 19.20 -4.02 1.42
CA GLU A 71 19.87 -4.48 2.65
C GLU A 71 19.54 -3.58 3.84
N ASN A 72 19.72 -2.26 3.70
CA ASN A 72 19.42 -1.29 4.76
C ASN A 72 17.94 -1.29 5.13
N ARG A 73 17.05 -1.44 4.14
CA ARG A 73 15.60 -1.54 4.40
C ARG A 73 15.25 -2.80 5.18
N MET A 74 15.81 -3.95 4.79
CA MET A 74 15.56 -5.20 5.51
C MET A 74 16.12 -5.15 6.93
N ALA A 75 17.34 -4.65 7.14
CA ALA A 75 17.91 -4.47 8.47
C ALA A 75 17.03 -3.59 9.36
N ARG A 76 16.51 -2.48 8.82
CA ARG A 76 15.59 -1.58 9.55
C ARG A 76 14.24 -2.24 9.87
N CYS A 77 13.65 -2.98 8.93
CA CYS A 77 12.32 -3.57 9.10
C CYS A 77 12.34 -4.84 9.98
N PHE A 78 13.41 -5.64 9.90
CA PHE A 78 13.56 -6.87 10.69
C PHE A 78 14.31 -6.65 12.02
N GLY A 79 15.00 -5.52 12.19
CA GLY A 79 15.78 -5.23 13.39
C GLY A 79 16.79 -6.34 13.70
N GLU A 80 16.87 -6.76 14.97
CA GLU A 80 17.74 -7.85 15.45
C GLU A 80 17.44 -9.23 14.82
N GLY A 81 16.30 -9.37 14.12
CA GLY A 81 15.94 -10.59 13.38
C GLY A 81 16.67 -10.73 12.04
N PHE A 82 17.28 -9.66 11.53
CA PHE A 82 17.94 -9.66 10.23
C PHE A 82 19.13 -10.63 10.18
N ASP A 83 19.94 -10.68 11.23
CA ASP A 83 21.09 -11.59 11.35
C ASP A 83 20.71 -13.08 11.41
N LYS A 84 19.44 -13.37 11.71
CA LYS A 84 18.89 -14.74 11.78
C LYS A 84 18.35 -15.23 10.44
N LEU A 85 18.24 -14.35 9.42
CA LEU A 85 17.88 -14.76 8.08
C LEU A 85 19.02 -15.61 7.50
N THR A 86 18.70 -16.85 7.14
CA THR A 86 19.68 -17.84 6.71
C THR A 86 20.43 -17.39 5.45
N ALA A 87 21.72 -17.73 5.41
CA ALA A 87 22.71 -17.29 4.42
C ALA A 87 22.39 -17.57 2.94
N ARG A 88 21.27 -18.23 2.62
CA ARG A 88 20.78 -18.39 1.24
C ARG A 88 20.43 -17.06 0.59
N TRP A 89 20.07 -16.05 1.38
CA TRP A 89 19.83 -14.67 0.93
C TRP A 89 20.98 -13.71 1.25
N ARG A 90 22.12 -14.22 1.74
CA ARG A 90 23.34 -13.42 1.89
C ARG A 90 23.88 -13.20 0.49
N TRP A 91 23.49 -12.07 -0.10
CA TRP A 91 24.00 -11.61 -1.38
C TRP A 91 25.52 -11.62 -1.31
N LYS A 92 26.17 -12.50 -2.10
CA LYS A 92 27.60 -12.40 -2.35
C LYS A 92 27.81 -11.15 -3.18
N VAL A 93 28.01 -10.02 -2.50
CA VAL A 93 28.58 -8.82 -3.09
C VAL A 93 30.02 -9.21 -3.44
N TYR A 94 30.26 -9.60 -4.69
CA TYR A 94 31.60 -9.64 -5.23
C TYR A 94 32.08 -8.18 -5.29
N ARG A 95 32.88 -7.79 -4.29
CA ARG A 95 33.82 -6.68 -4.45
C ARG A 95 35.01 -7.15 -5.27
#